data_AF-A0A2S2Q4U6-F1
#
_entry.id   AF-A0A2S2Q4U6-F1
#
_cell.length_a   1.000
_cell.length_b   1.000
_cell.length_c   1.000
_cell.angle_alpha   90.00
_cell.angle_beta   90.00
_cell.angle_gamma   90.00
#
_symmetry.space_group_name_H-M   'P 1'
#
loop_
_entity.id
_entity.type
_entity.pdbx_description
1 polymer ?
#
loop_
_entity_poly.entity_id
_entity_poly.type
_entity_poly.pdbx_seq_one_letter_code
_entity_poly.pdbx_strand_id
1 'polypeptide(L)'
;MKYPHLIHATISSSNPLLAKVNFKVIIKSLSTNSQECVLQIKKANQNINLLLKTNMGAEIIERKFKLCDKLDRHNKKDVAVLYQSLAYNFAGVVQYNGNNRYYINPERSLLTMPHLYDIMIDESIPTSLDRYAVVNSKLLPIDNTDCLDHIYSKSIDLYSNTDLYNEAAMDIIRRYCRNRLKELI
;
A
#
# COMPACT_ATOMS: atom_id res chain seq x y z
N MET A 1 -14.66 0.13 -28.34
CA MET A 1 -14.27 1.46 -28.84
C MET A 1 -15.49 2.11 -29.45
N LYS A 2 -15.94 3.29 -28.97
CA LYS A 2 -17.22 3.89 -29.37
C LYS A 2 -17.12 4.92 -30.51
N TYR A 3 -15.97 5.56 -30.71
CA TYR A 3 -15.80 6.65 -31.70
C TYR A 3 -14.55 6.51 -32.57
N PRO A 4 -14.43 5.43 -33.36
CA PRO A 4 -13.26 5.20 -34.22
C PRO A 4 -13.11 6.23 -35.36
N HIS A 5 -14.16 6.97 -35.68
CA HIS A 5 -14.17 8.01 -36.71
C HIS A 5 -13.64 9.37 -36.22
N LEU A 6 -13.49 9.56 -34.90
CA LEU A 6 -12.97 10.80 -34.30
C LEU A 6 -11.51 10.66 -33.83
N ILE A 7 -11.04 9.44 -33.59
CA ILE A 7 -9.73 9.17 -32.99
C ILE A 7 -9.01 8.11 -33.82
N HIS A 8 -7.84 8.47 -34.36
CA HIS A 8 -7.02 7.58 -35.18
C HIS A 8 -6.40 6.42 -34.38
N ALA A 9 -5.99 6.66 -33.13
CA ALA A 9 -5.48 5.64 -32.22
C ALA A 9 -5.60 6.09 -30.76
N THR A 10 -5.68 5.13 -29.84
CA THR A 10 -5.67 5.38 -28.39
C THR A 10 -4.59 4.56 -27.71
N ILE A 11 -3.77 5.19 -26.88
CA ILE A 11 -2.84 4.50 -25.98
C ILE A 11 -3.49 4.40 -24.61
N SER A 12 -3.70 3.17 -24.14
CA SER A 12 -4.37 2.90 -22.87
C SER A 12 -3.40 2.25 -21.89
N SER A 13 -2.50 3.06 -21.32
CA SER A 13 -1.49 2.58 -20.37
C SER A 13 -2.12 2.31 -18.99
N SER A 14 -1.77 1.17 -18.39
CA SER A 14 -2.21 0.75 -17.05
C SER A 14 -3.74 0.64 -16.86
N ASN A 15 -4.52 0.53 -17.92
CA ASN A 15 -5.98 0.38 -17.84
C ASN A 15 -6.35 -1.12 -17.96
N PRO A 16 -6.81 -1.77 -16.89
CA PRO A 16 -7.20 -3.18 -16.94
C PRO A 16 -8.56 -3.33 -17.65
N LEU A 17 -8.55 -3.31 -18.99
CA LEU A 17 -9.76 -3.51 -19.80
C LEU A 17 -10.43 -4.88 -19.55
N LEU A 18 -9.65 -5.84 -19.05
CA LEU A 18 -10.11 -7.12 -18.53
C LEU A 18 -9.74 -7.19 -17.05
N ALA A 19 -10.71 -6.89 -16.18
CA ALA A 19 -10.55 -7.09 -14.74
C ALA A 19 -10.47 -8.59 -14.44
N LYS A 20 -9.26 -9.14 -14.37
CA LYS A 20 -9.06 -10.50 -13.86
C LYS A 20 -9.31 -10.49 -12.36
N VAL A 21 -10.23 -11.31 -11.88
CA VAL A 21 -10.59 -11.42 -10.46
C VAL A 21 -9.38 -11.77 -9.56
N ASN A 22 -8.32 -12.36 -10.15
CA ASN A 22 -7.08 -12.73 -9.45
C ASN A 22 -5.85 -12.03 -10.04
N PHE A 23 -5.58 -10.78 -9.62
CA PHE A 23 -4.36 -10.05 -9.97
C PHE A 23 -3.15 -10.51 -9.11
N LYS A 24 -2.46 -11.58 -9.52
CA LYS A 24 -1.21 -12.06 -8.87
C LYS A 24 0.04 -11.22 -9.18
N VAL A 25 -0.12 -10.04 -9.78
CA VAL A 25 1.00 -9.23 -10.31
C VAL A 25 1.93 -8.76 -9.20
N ILE A 26 1.40 -8.34 -8.05
CA ILE A 26 2.22 -7.82 -6.94
C ILE A 26 3.19 -8.88 -6.42
N ILE A 27 2.71 -10.09 -6.14
CA ILE A 27 3.57 -11.20 -5.69
C ILE A 27 4.61 -11.52 -6.75
N LYS A 28 4.23 -11.52 -8.04
CA LYS A 28 5.17 -11.76 -9.13
C LYS A 28 6.26 -10.69 -9.17
N SER A 29 5.90 -9.41 -9.16
CA SER A 29 6.82 -8.26 -9.16
C SER A 29 7.75 -8.24 -7.94
N LEU A 30 7.26 -8.68 -6.77
CA LEU A 30 8.08 -8.86 -5.57
C LEU A 30 9.06 -10.02 -5.74
N SER A 31 8.57 -11.17 -6.18
CA SER A 31 9.34 -12.40 -6.33
C SER A 31 10.42 -12.34 -7.42
N THR A 32 10.23 -11.53 -8.46
CA THR A 32 11.24 -11.33 -9.52
C THR A 32 12.52 -10.73 -8.98
N ASN A 33 12.47 -10.01 -7.85
CA ASN A 33 13.61 -9.29 -7.31
C ASN A 33 14.11 -9.84 -5.96
N SER A 34 13.26 -10.46 -5.14
CA SER A 34 13.70 -11.18 -3.93
C SER A 34 12.65 -12.19 -3.44
N GLN A 35 12.93 -13.48 -3.62
CA GLN A 35 12.06 -14.55 -3.11
C GLN A 35 12.05 -14.60 -1.57
N GLU A 36 13.18 -14.30 -0.93
CA GLU A 36 13.30 -14.27 0.52
C GLU A 36 12.42 -13.16 1.13
N CYS A 37 12.39 -11.97 0.52
CA CYS A 37 11.49 -10.91 0.96
C CYS A 37 10.03 -11.37 0.96
N VAL A 38 9.58 -12.03 -0.11
CA VAL A 38 8.20 -12.55 -0.20
C VAL A 38 7.92 -13.57 0.90
N LEU A 39 8.89 -14.44 1.21
CA LEU A 39 8.77 -15.40 2.31
C LEU A 39 8.66 -14.71 3.67
N GLN A 40 9.45 -13.66 3.92
CA GLN A 40 9.40 -12.89 5.16
C GLN A 40 8.06 -12.14 5.31
N ILE A 41 7.53 -11.54 4.24
CA ILE A 41 6.19 -10.92 4.26
C ILE A 41 5.12 -11.97 4.56
N LYS A 42 5.21 -13.17 3.96
CA LYS A 42 4.27 -14.27 4.22
C LYS A 42 4.32 -14.71 5.69
N LYS A 43 5.52 -14.91 6.25
CA LYS A 43 5.71 -15.26 7.67
C LYS A 43 5.15 -14.18 8.59
N ALA A 44 5.37 -12.90 8.28
CA ALA A 44 4.85 -11.80 9.08
C ALA A 44 3.31 -11.80 9.11
N ASN A 45 2.65 -11.99 7.96
CA ASN A 45 1.19 -12.09 7.90
C ASN A 45 0.63 -13.32 8.63
N GLN A 46 1.33 -14.44 8.61
CA GLN A 46 0.99 -15.62 9.41
C GLN A 46 1.08 -15.32 10.91
N ASN A 47 2.12 -14.59 11.34
CA ASN A 47 2.26 -14.16 12.73
C ASN A 47 1.13 -13.21 13.16
N ILE A 48 0.74 -12.25 12.31
CA ILE A 48 -0.43 -11.39 12.58
C ILE A 48 -1.69 -12.24 12.79
N ASN A 49 -1.92 -13.23 11.92
CA ASN A 49 -3.10 -14.10 12.04
C ASN A 49 -3.08 -14.95 13.34
N LEU A 50 -1.89 -15.35 13.81
CA LEU A 50 -1.74 -16.04 15.09
C LEU A 50 -1.99 -15.10 16.28
N LEU A 51 -1.48 -13.87 16.22
CA LEU A 51 -1.64 -12.87 17.28
C LEU A 51 -3.11 -12.42 17.44
N LEU A 52 -3.86 -12.31 16.34
CA LEU A 52 -5.29 -12.00 16.37
C LEU A 52 -6.14 -13.03 17.15
N LYS A 53 -5.58 -14.21 17.46
CA LYS A 53 -6.25 -15.24 18.29
C LYS A 53 -6.31 -14.90 19.78
N THR A 54 -5.58 -13.90 20.28
CA THR A 54 -5.65 -13.45 21.69
C THR A 54 -5.80 -11.93 21.79
N ASN A 55 -6.36 -11.41 22.89
CA ASN A 55 -6.45 -9.96 23.10
C ASN A 55 -5.06 -9.35 23.25
N MET A 56 -4.19 -10.03 24.01
CA MET A 56 -2.79 -9.63 24.17
C MET A 56 -2.04 -9.57 22.83
N GLY A 57 -2.35 -10.50 21.91
CA GLY A 57 -1.77 -10.47 20.57
C GLY A 57 -2.27 -9.30 19.72
N ALA A 58 -3.53 -8.92 19.84
CA ALA A 58 -4.06 -7.70 19.20
C ALA A 58 -3.35 -6.45 19.71
N GLU A 59 -3.10 -6.32 21.01
CA GLU A 59 -2.33 -5.20 21.58
C GLU A 59 -0.87 -5.17 21.09
N ILE A 60 -0.27 -6.34 20.84
CA ILE A 60 1.07 -6.41 20.23
C ILE A 60 1.04 -5.84 18.80
N ILE A 61 0.01 -6.16 18.02
CA ILE A 61 -0.19 -5.61 16.67
C ILE A 61 -0.38 -4.09 16.74
N GLU A 62 -1.26 -3.61 17.62
CA GLU A 62 -1.52 -2.18 17.85
C GLU A 62 -0.21 -1.40 18.06
N ARG A 63 0.63 -1.86 18.98
CA ARG A 63 1.91 -1.21 19.30
C ARG A 63 2.92 -1.30 18.16
N LYS A 64 3.10 -2.50 17.57
CA LYS A 64 4.12 -2.70 16.51
C LYS A 64 3.81 -1.90 15.27
N PHE A 65 2.55 -1.85 14.85
CA PHE A 65 2.12 -1.16 13.63
C PHE A 65 1.61 0.26 13.87
N LYS A 66 1.70 0.76 15.11
CA LYS A 66 1.27 2.11 15.50
C LYS A 66 -0.15 2.40 15.00
N LEU A 67 -1.13 1.56 15.36
CA LEU A 67 -2.50 1.75 14.91
C LEU A 67 -3.11 3.02 15.54
N CYS A 68 -3.94 3.73 14.77
CA CYS A 68 -4.59 4.96 15.26
C CYS A 68 -5.68 4.66 16.29
N ASP A 69 -6.34 3.52 16.15
CA ASP A 69 -7.44 3.08 17.01
C ASP A 69 -7.13 1.70 17.59
N LYS A 70 -7.94 1.26 18.57
CA LYS A 70 -7.85 -0.10 19.09
C LYS A 70 -8.27 -1.13 18.03
N LEU A 71 -7.63 -2.28 18.05
CA LEU A 71 -7.89 -3.38 17.15
C LEU A 71 -8.92 -4.33 17.74
N ASP A 72 -10.17 -4.23 17.29
CA ASP A 72 -11.16 -5.27 17.54
C ASP A 72 -10.97 -6.46 16.59
N ARG A 73 -10.29 -7.49 17.09
CA ARG A 73 -10.09 -8.78 16.42
C ARG A 73 -11.36 -9.50 15.98
N HIS A 74 -12.53 -9.18 16.54
CA HIS A 74 -13.81 -9.79 16.14
C HIS A 74 -14.47 -9.02 14.99
N ASN A 75 -14.10 -7.74 14.79
CA ASN A 75 -14.53 -6.97 13.65
C ASN A 75 -13.71 -7.37 12.40
N LYS A 76 -14.25 -8.32 11.64
CA LYS A 76 -13.62 -8.82 10.42
C LYS A 76 -13.36 -7.74 9.36
N LYS A 77 -14.15 -6.66 9.35
CA LYS A 77 -13.97 -5.57 8.37
C LYS A 77 -12.74 -4.74 8.72
N ASP A 78 -12.58 -4.36 9.98
CA ASP A 78 -11.42 -3.60 10.45
C ASP A 78 -10.13 -4.44 10.33
N VAL A 79 -10.19 -5.73 10.63
CA VAL A 79 -9.07 -6.66 10.40
C VAL A 79 -8.72 -6.76 8.91
N ALA A 80 -9.72 -6.76 8.01
CA ALA A 80 -9.47 -6.78 6.57
C ALA A 80 -8.80 -5.48 6.08
N VAL A 81 -9.23 -4.32 6.60
CA VAL A 81 -8.59 -3.04 6.30
C VAL A 81 -7.17 -2.99 6.86
N LEU A 82 -6.90 -3.52 8.05
CA LEU A 82 -5.52 -3.66 8.56
C LEU A 82 -4.61 -4.39 7.56
N TYR A 83 -5.03 -5.58 7.08
CA TYR A 83 -4.26 -6.32 6.09
C TYR A 83 -4.10 -5.55 4.78
N GLN A 84 -5.14 -4.83 4.36
CA GLN A 84 -5.11 -4.00 3.16
C GLN A 84 -4.10 -2.85 3.30
N SER A 85 -4.15 -2.09 4.39
CA SER A 85 -3.25 -0.96 4.66
C SER A 85 -1.80 -1.42 4.71
N LEU A 86 -1.52 -2.55 5.38
CA LEU A 86 -0.17 -3.14 5.42
C LEU A 86 0.29 -3.62 4.03
N ALA A 87 -0.59 -4.20 3.22
CA ALA A 87 -0.26 -4.58 1.85
C ALA A 87 -0.01 -3.35 0.94
N TYR A 88 -0.73 -2.24 1.20
CA TYR A 88 -0.62 -1.01 0.44
C TYR A 88 0.76 -0.34 0.59
N ASN A 89 1.41 -0.51 1.74
CA ASN A 89 2.80 -0.09 1.97
C ASN A 89 3.74 -0.63 0.88
N PHE A 90 3.59 -1.89 0.48
CA PHE A 90 4.36 -2.47 -0.62
C PHE A 90 3.81 -2.08 -1.99
N ALA A 91 2.49 -2.15 -2.17
CA ALA A 91 1.86 -1.90 -3.47
C ALA A 91 2.14 -0.47 -3.98
N GLY A 92 2.10 0.53 -3.09
CA GLY A 92 2.39 1.92 -3.41
C GLY A 92 3.84 2.15 -3.84
N VAL A 93 4.80 1.41 -3.28
CA VAL A 93 6.22 1.49 -3.71
C VAL A 93 6.42 0.72 -5.01
N VAL A 94 5.82 -0.47 -5.19
CA VAL A 94 5.88 -1.21 -6.47
C VAL A 94 5.33 -0.38 -7.62
N GLN A 95 4.17 0.25 -7.43
CA GLN A 95 3.49 1.01 -8.48
C GLN A 95 4.30 2.21 -8.98
N TYR A 96 5.12 2.81 -8.10
CA TYR A 96 5.86 4.04 -8.40
C TYR A 96 7.37 3.87 -8.21
N ASN A 97 7.86 2.64 -8.30
CA ASN A 97 9.26 2.31 -8.07
C ASN A 97 10.16 3.06 -9.08
N GLY A 98 11.20 3.74 -8.57
CA GLY A 98 12.14 4.49 -9.40
C GLY A 98 11.52 5.69 -10.14
N ASN A 99 10.33 6.15 -9.72
CA ASN A 99 9.71 7.32 -10.32
C ASN A 99 10.45 8.59 -9.85
N ASN A 100 10.91 9.42 -10.79
CA ASN A 100 11.60 10.67 -10.49
C ASN A 100 10.59 11.72 -9.98
N ARG A 101 10.27 11.65 -8.68
CA ARG A 101 9.35 12.54 -7.98
C ARG A 101 10.07 13.40 -6.95
N TYR A 102 11.38 13.50 -7.07
CA TYR A 102 12.25 14.15 -6.09
C TYR A 102 11.78 15.57 -5.78
N TYR A 103 11.41 16.34 -6.81
CA TYR A 103 10.96 17.73 -6.66
C TYR A 103 9.59 17.89 -5.96
N ILE A 104 8.80 16.82 -5.82
CA ILE A 104 7.47 16.86 -5.18
C ILE A 104 7.53 16.26 -3.78
N ASN A 105 8.20 15.11 -3.64
CA ASN A 105 8.40 14.44 -2.36
C ASN A 105 9.75 13.69 -2.42
N PRO A 106 10.84 14.32 -1.93
CA PRO A 106 12.17 13.73 -1.95
C PRO A 106 12.22 12.37 -1.24
N GLU A 107 11.62 12.27 -0.05
CA GLU A 107 11.64 11.05 0.77
C GLU A 107 10.96 9.88 0.06
N ARG A 108 9.78 10.11 -0.53
CA ARG A 108 9.06 9.11 -1.31
C ARG A 108 9.82 8.71 -2.57
N SER A 109 10.55 9.64 -3.20
CA SER A 109 11.32 9.37 -4.41
C SER A 109 12.56 8.51 -4.13
N LEU A 110 13.12 8.60 -2.94
CA LEU A 110 14.25 7.78 -2.51
C LEU A 110 13.81 6.37 -2.08
N LEU A 111 12.56 6.20 -1.65
CA LEU A 111 12.04 4.89 -1.29
C LEU A 111 11.76 4.04 -2.54
N THR A 112 12.45 2.91 -2.66
CA THR A 112 12.37 2.00 -3.79
C THR A 112 12.12 0.58 -3.30
N MET A 113 11.81 -0.31 -4.22
CA MET A 113 11.60 -1.73 -3.90
C MET A 113 12.80 -2.39 -3.21
N PRO A 114 14.06 -2.20 -3.66
CA PRO A 114 15.24 -2.67 -2.94
C PRO A 114 15.28 -2.25 -1.46
N HIS A 115 14.97 -0.98 -1.16
CA HIS A 115 14.97 -0.51 0.23
C HIS A 115 13.98 -1.24 1.12
N LEU A 116 12.79 -1.63 0.60
CA LEU A 116 11.84 -2.44 1.36
C LEU A 116 12.32 -3.87 1.53
N TYR A 117 13.02 -4.42 0.54
CA TYR A 117 13.56 -5.77 0.62
C TYR A 117 14.66 -5.87 1.66
N ASP A 118 15.58 -4.91 1.68
CA ASP A 118 16.68 -4.85 2.65
C ASP A 118 16.13 -4.92 4.07
N ILE A 119 15.09 -4.12 4.38
CA ILE A 119 14.42 -4.18 5.69
C ILE A 119 13.81 -5.56 5.97
N MET A 120 13.16 -6.18 4.99
CA MET A 120 12.49 -7.47 5.19
C MET A 120 13.47 -8.65 5.35
N ILE A 121 14.70 -8.53 4.86
CA ILE A 121 15.73 -9.57 4.99
C ILE A 121 16.79 -9.25 6.04
N ASP A 122 16.80 -8.04 6.61
CA ASP A 122 17.76 -7.61 7.63
C ASP A 122 17.71 -8.50 8.89
N GLU A 123 18.75 -9.31 9.08
CA GLU A 123 18.88 -10.24 10.19
C GLU A 123 19.13 -9.55 11.54
N SER A 124 19.54 -8.27 11.53
CA SER A 124 19.64 -7.47 12.77
C SER A 124 18.26 -7.19 13.38
N ILE A 125 17.20 -7.25 12.57
CA ILE A 125 15.81 -7.14 13.03
C ILE A 125 15.29 -8.57 13.30
N PRO A 126 14.98 -8.94 14.56
CA PRO A 126 14.88 -10.34 14.96
C PRO A 126 13.78 -11.16 14.29
N THR A 127 12.60 -10.57 14.06
CA THR A 127 11.45 -11.32 13.53
C THR A 127 10.90 -10.71 12.24
N SER A 128 10.29 -11.55 11.40
CA SER A 128 9.56 -11.11 10.20
C SER A 128 8.46 -10.10 10.53
N LEU A 129 7.83 -10.22 11.70
CA LEU A 129 6.82 -9.30 12.19
C LEU A 129 7.43 -7.92 12.50
N ASP A 130 8.59 -7.89 13.15
CA ASP A 130 9.32 -6.66 13.46
C ASP A 130 9.80 -5.95 12.19
N ARG A 131 10.33 -6.70 11.23
CA ARG A 131 10.73 -6.14 9.92
C ARG A 131 9.55 -5.50 9.21
N TYR A 132 8.39 -6.16 9.23
CA TYR A 132 7.17 -5.61 8.63
C TYR A 132 6.70 -4.34 9.35
N ALA A 133 6.79 -4.31 10.69
CA ALA A 133 6.49 -3.14 11.50
C ALA A 133 7.44 -1.96 11.22
N VAL A 134 8.72 -2.24 10.93
CA VAL A 134 9.70 -1.22 10.51
C VAL A 134 9.33 -0.65 9.15
N VAL A 135 8.94 -1.49 8.18
CA VAL A 135 8.41 -1.01 6.88
C VAL A 135 7.25 -0.04 7.07
N ASN A 136 6.25 -0.43 7.89
CA ASN A 136 5.11 0.44 8.19
C ASN A 136 5.57 1.75 8.82
N SER A 137 6.38 1.68 9.87
CA SER A 137 6.87 2.86 10.60
C SER A 137 7.66 3.82 9.72
N LYS A 138 8.39 3.32 8.71
CA LYS A 138 9.14 4.14 7.75
C LYS A 138 8.22 4.87 6.77
N LEU A 139 7.07 4.28 6.43
CA LEU A 139 6.12 4.83 5.46
C LEU A 139 5.14 5.83 6.05
N LEU A 140 4.78 5.68 7.33
CA LEU A 140 3.88 6.61 8.03
C LEU A 140 4.24 8.11 7.82
N PRO A 141 5.46 8.58 8.16
CA PRO A 141 5.79 10.00 7.97
C PRO A 141 5.85 10.41 6.49
N ILE A 142 6.23 9.50 5.59
CA ILE A 142 6.27 9.77 4.14
C ILE A 142 4.85 10.03 3.60
N ASP A 143 3.86 9.38 4.20
CA ASP A 143 2.44 9.53 3.88
C ASP A 143 1.75 10.60 4.75
N ASN A 144 2.53 11.40 5.50
CA ASN A 144 2.08 12.47 6.40
C ASN A 144 1.08 12.00 7.47
N THR A 145 1.28 10.81 8.02
CA THR A 145 0.52 10.27 9.15
C THR A 145 1.46 9.76 10.24
N ASP A 146 1.00 9.81 11.50
CA ASP A 146 1.75 9.29 12.65
C ASP A 146 1.36 7.85 13.02
N CYS A 147 0.22 7.38 12.51
CA CYS A 147 -0.37 6.08 12.83
C CYS A 147 -1.07 5.45 11.61
N LEU A 148 -1.28 4.14 11.66
CA LEU A 148 -1.95 3.38 10.62
C LEU A 148 -3.45 3.29 10.89
N ASP A 149 -4.28 3.81 9.99
CA ASP A 149 -5.74 3.64 10.06
C ASP A 149 -6.16 2.27 9.52
N HIS A 150 -6.98 1.57 10.31
CA HIS A 150 -7.55 0.27 9.99
C HIS A 150 -9.07 0.20 10.18
N ILE A 151 -9.74 1.32 10.45
CA ILE A 151 -11.17 1.33 10.71
C ILE A 151 -11.96 1.38 9.40
N TYR A 152 -12.81 0.37 9.19
CA TYR A 152 -13.56 0.23 7.95
C TYR A 152 -14.55 1.36 7.71
N SER A 153 -15.26 1.82 8.76
CA SER A 153 -16.22 2.92 8.60
C SER A 153 -15.53 4.21 8.17
N LYS A 154 -14.35 4.53 8.73
CA LYS A 154 -13.55 5.70 8.31
C LYS A 154 -13.16 5.60 6.83
N SER A 155 -12.79 4.41 6.38
CA SER A 155 -12.53 4.16 4.95
C SER A 155 -13.77 4.42 4.08
N ILE A 156 -14.95 3.96 4.52
CA ILE A 156 -16.20 4.20 3.80
C ILE A 156 -16.56 5.69 3.78
N ASP A 157 -16.43 6.39 4.90
CA ASP A 157 -16.71 7.82 4.99
C ASP A 157 -15.77 8.62 4.07
N LEU A 158 -14.48 8.26 4.05
CA LEU A 158 -13.48 8.86 3.17
C LEU A 158 -13.85 8.66 1.69
N TYR A 159 -14.21 7.43 1.28
CA TYR A 159 -14.53 7.14 -0.13
C TYR A 159 -15.95 7.54 -0.55
N SER A 160 -16.87 7.74 0.39
CA SER A 160 -18.25 8.19 0.13
C SER A 160 -18.38 9.72 0.15
N ASN A 161 -17.33 10.43 0.57
CA ASN A 161 -17.27 11.88 0.55
C ASN A 161 -17.28 12.39 -0.91
N THR A 162 -18.18 13.32 -1.20
CA THR A 162 -18.42 13.86 -2.55
C THR A 162 -17.66 15.16 -2.85
N ASP A 163 -16.92 15.70 -1.88
CA ASP A 163 -16.04 16.85 -2.09
C ASP A 163 -14.88 16.48 -3.02
N LEU A 164 -14.71 17.24 -4.10
CA LEU A 164 -13.65 17.06 -5.09
C LEU A 164 -12.24 17.26 -4.52
N TYR A 165 -12.10 17.92 -3.37
CA TYR A 165 -10.83 18.21 -2.72
C TYR A 165 -10.54 17.33 -1.52
N ASN A 166 -11.43 16.38 -1.19
CA ASN A 166 -11.14 15.42 -0.14
C ASN A 166 -9.94 14.53 -0.53
N GLU A 167 -9.34 13.87 0.46
CA GLU A 167 -8.12 13.07 0.26
C GLU A 167 -8.31 11.94 -0.77
N ALA A 168 -9.45 11.22 -0.75
CA ALA A 168 -9.72 10.15 -1.70
C ALA A 168 -9.86 10.67 -3.15
N ALA A 169 -10.60 11.75 -3.33
CA ALA A 169 -10.76 12.42 -4.61
C ALA A 169 -9.40 12.93 -5.11
N MET A 170 -8.59 13.56 -4.25
CA MET A 170 -7.26 14.02 -4.61
C MET A 170 -6.29 12.89 -4.93
N ASP A 171 -6.37 11.73 -4.26
CA ASP A 171 -5.57 10.56 -4.63
C ASP A 171 -5.99 10.01 -6.01
N ILE A 172 -7.29 9.89 -6.27
CA ILE A 172 -7.83 9.49 -7.58
C ILE A 172 -7.43 10.52 -8.66
N ILE A 173 -7.63 11.80 -8.42
CA ILE A 173 -7.25 12.89 -9.33
C ILE A 173 -5.74 12.87 -9.57
N ARG A 174 -4.89 12.66 -8.55
CA ARG A 174 -3.43 12.49 -8.73
C ARG A 174 -3.08 11.25 -9.54
N ARG A 175 -3.87 10.17 -9.46
CA ARG A 175 -3.70 8.95 -10.28
C ARG A 175 -4.09 9.19 -11.74
N TYR A 176 -5.15 9.96 -12.01
CA TYR A 176 -5.66 10.20 -13.37
C TYR A 176 -5.05 11.42 -14.06
N CYS A 177 -4.82 12.54 -13.36
CA CYS A 177 -4.32 13.79 -13.94
C CYS A 177 -2.80 13.85 -14.08
N ARG A 178 -2.02 13.01 -13.38
CA ARG A 178 -0.56 12.91 -13.63
C ARG A 178 -0.22 12.44 -15.04
N ASN A 179 -1.16 11.80 -15.74
CA ASN A 179 -0.98 11.42 -17.13
C ASN A 179 -1.23 12.57 -18.13
N ARG A 180 -1.79 13.72 -17.71
CA ARG A 180 -1.99 14.89 -18.60
C ARG A 180 -0.88 15.93 -18.54
N LEU A 181 -0.09 15.98 -17.47
CA LEU A 181 0.99 16.98 -17.35
C LEU A 181 2.24 16.64 -18.17
N LYS A 182 2.38 15.38 -18.64
CA LYS A 182 3.43 14.99 -19.59
C LYS A 182 3.09 15.29 -21.05
N GLU A 183 1.87 15.75 -21.35
CA GLU A 183 1.44 16.12 -22.71
C GLU A 183 1.34 17.65 -22.89
N LEU A 184 1.78 18.43 -21.90
CA LEU A 184 1.74 19.91 -21.92
C LEU A 184 3.14 20.55 -21.78
N ILE A 185 4.22 19.77 -21.99
CA ILE A 185 5.58 20.27 -22.17
C ILE A 185 6.18 19.60 -23.40
#